data_AF-A0AAJ6DIG4-F1
#
_entry.id   AF-A0AAJ6DIG4-F1
#
_cell.length_a   1.000
_cell.length_b   1.000
_cell.length_c   1.000
_cell.angle_alpha   90.00
_cell.angle_beta   90.00
_cell.angle_gamma   90.00
#
_symmetry.space_group_name_H-M   'P 1'
#
loop_
_entity.id
_entity.type
_entity.pdbx_description
1 polymer ?
#
loop_
_entity_poly.entity_id
_entity_poly.type
_entity_poly.pdbx_seq_one_letter_code
_entity_poly.pdbx_strand_id
1 'polypeptide(L)'
;MPHRRAHDQWVPLRDDVSPESWRGAVAGVPPGLCLPEVDERAVRGLKFADALPPRLAESALAARTADVAGAGTVLSELVRFVRLAGP
;
A
#
# COMPACT_ATOMS: atom_id res chain seq x y z
N MET A 1 8.57 -18.93 -1.93
CA MET A 1 7.12 -18.69 -2.03
C MET A 1 6.80 -18.30 -3.47
N PRO A 2 5.92 -19.01 -4.20
CA PRO A 2 5.49 -18.53 -5.50
C PRO A 2 4.76 -17.20 -5.24
N HIS A 3 5.38 -16.11 -5.67
CA HIS A 3 4.77 -14.80 -5.69
C HIS A 3 3.46 -14.96 -6.46
N ARG A 4 2.33 -14.65 -5.83
CA ARG A 4 1.02 -14.62 -6.50
C ARG A 4 1.21 -13.84 -7.80
N ARG A 5 1.07 -14.51 -8.96
CA ARG A 5 1.18 -13.84 -10.26
C ARG A 5 0.09 -12.78 -10.28
N ALA A 6 0.49 -11.52 -10.32
CA ALA A 6 -0.43 -10.43 -10.54
C ALA A 6 -1.06 -10.64 -11.92
N HIS A 7 -2.39 -10.61 -11.98
CA HIS A 7 -3.10 -10.53 -13.24
C HIS A 7 -3.14 -9.07 -13.67
N ASP A 8 -3.20 -8.78 -14.97
CA ASP A 8 -3.21 -7.40 -15.47
C ASP A 8 -4.40 -6.57 -14.96
N GLN A 9 -5.45 -7.23 -14.44
CA GLN A 9 -6.70 -6.61 -14.00
C GLN A 9 -7.01 -6.84 -12.52
N TRP A 10 -6.37 -7.82 -11.89
CA TRP A 10 -6.67 -8.18 -10.51
C TRP A 10 -5.46 -8.82 -9.83
N VAL A 11 -5.36 -8.61 -8.52
CA VAL A 11 -4.37 -9.27 -7.69
C VAL A 11 -5.14 -10.17 -6.72
N PRO A 12 -4.79 -11.47 -6.64
CA PRO A 12 -5.46 -12.36 -5.70
C PRO A 12 -5.20 -11.91 -4.26
N LEU A 13 -6.24 -11.90 -3.45
CA LEU A 13 -6.16 -11.58 -2.02
C LEU A 13 -5.33 -12.62 -1.26
N ARG A 14 -4.88 -12.27 -0.04
CA ARG A 14 -4.24 -13.26 0.83
C ARG A 14 -5.27 -14.25 1.33
N ASP A 15 -4.85 -15.50 1.52
CA ASP A 15 -5.74 -16.61 1.89
C ASP A 15 -6.39 -16.42 3.27
N ASP A 16 -5.78 -15.56 4.11
CA ASP A 16 -6.27 -15.18 5.45
C ASP A 16 -7.21 -13.95 5.43
N VAL A 17 -7.51 -13.38 4.26
CA VAL A 17 -8.44 -12.25 4.15
C VAL A 17 -9.87 -12.78 4.11
N SER A 18 -10.63 -12.49 5.15
CA SER A 18 -12.07 -12.74 5.23
C SER A 18 -12.85 -11.42 5.17
N PRO A 19 -14.15 -11.44 4.83
CA PRO A 19 -14.98 -10.23 4.89
C PRO A 19 -15.05 -9.59 6.27
N GLU A 20 -14.84 -10.38 7.33
CA GLU A 20 -14.82 -9.90 8.72
C GLU A 20 -13.49 -9.24 9.06
N SER A 21 -12.36 -9.89 8.72
CA SER A 21 -11.04 -9.31 8.96
C SER A 21 -10.83 -8.04 8.15
N TRP A 22 -11.34 -7.98 6.93
CA TRP A 22 -11.36 -6.78 6.10
C TRP A 22 -12.15 -5.63 6.74
N ARG A 23 -13.40 -5.87 7.14
CA ARG A 23 -14.23 -4.83 7.79
C ARG A 23 -13.60 -4.30 9.06
N GLY A 24 -13.04 -5.19 9.89
CA GLY A 24 -12.32 -4.81 11.11
C GLY A 24 -11.10 -3.94 10.80
N ALA A 25 -10.32 -4.31 9.78
CA ALA A 25 -9.14 -3.55 9.37
C ALA A 25 -9.51 -2.15 8.86
N VAL A 26 -10.53 -2.03 8.00
CA VAL A 26 -10.99 -0.73 7.46
C VAL A 26 -11.58 0.15 8.56
N ALA A 27 -12.38 -0.40 9.47
CA ALA A 27 -12.94 0.36 10.59
C ALA A 27 -11.88 0.82 11.60
N GLY A 28 -10.75 0.11 11.66
CA GLY A 28 -9.60 0.45 12.51
C GLY A 28 -8.65 1.48 11.90
N VAL A 29 -8.90 1.96 10.67
CA VAL A 29 -8.05 2.99 10.06
C VAL A 29 -8.21 4.30 10.85
N PRO A 30 -7.12 4.83 11.43
CA PRO A 30 -7.18 6.07 12.19
C PRO A 30 -7.62 7.24 11.30
N PRO A 31 -8.12 8.35 11.89
CA PRO A 31 -8.45 9.54 11.15
C PRO A 31 -7.17 10.17 10.58
N GLY A 32 -6.84 9.78 9.35
CA GLY A 32 -5.64 10.23 8.64
C GLY A 32 -4.74 9.08 8.22
N LEU A 33 -4.37 9.09 6.94
CA LEU A 33 -3.37 8.19 6.39
C LEU A 33 -1.97 8.70 6.73
N CYS A 34 -1.08 7.79 7.11
CA CYS A 34 0.33 8.08 7.32
C CYS A 34 1.15 7.86 6.04
N LEU A 35 2.31 8.50 5.98
CA LEU A 35 3.30 8.20 4.95
C LEU A 35 3.90 6.81 5.18
N PRO A 36 4.27 6.10 4.10
CA PRO A 36 4.91 4.80 4.20
C PRO A 36 6.31 4.93 4.81
N GLU A 37 6.73 3.87 5.50
CA GLU A 37 8.14 3.71 5.87
C GLU A 37 9.00 3.51 4.62
N VAL A 38 10.20 4.08 4.63
CA VAL A 38 11.14 4.02 3.49
C VAL A 38 12.31 3.14 3.87
N ASP A 39 12.55 2.09 3.09
CA ASP A 39 13.75 1.26 3.22
C ASP A 39 14.99 2.09 2.85
N GLU A 40 16.02 2.06 3.69
CA GLU A 40 17.28 2.76 3.45
C GLU A 40 17.92 2.43 2.09
N ARG A 41 17.70 1.21 1.57
CA ARG A 41 18.16 0.79 0.23
C ARG A 41 17.54 1.67 -0.86
N ALA A 42 16.30 2.09 -0.69
CA ALA A 42 15.63 2.99 -1.63
C ALA A 42 16.23 4.41 -1.57
N VAL A 43 16.62 4.87 -0.38
CA VAL A 43 17.31 6.15 -0.19
C VAL A 43 18.67 6.15 -0.88
N ARG A 44 19.46 5.08 -0.72
CA ARG A 44 20.78 4.92 -1.38
C ARG A 44 20.70 4.92 -2.91
N GLY A 45 19.56 4.56 -3.49
CA GLY A 45 19.32 4.61 -4.93
C GLY A 45 19.05 6.02 -5.47
N LEU A 46 18.89 7.03 -4.62
CA LEU A 46 18.63 8.40 -5.05
C LEU A 46 19.88 9.02 -5.65
N LYS A 47 19.73 9.70 -6.80
CA LYS A 47 20.82 10.45 -7.46
C LYS A 47 21.46 11.53 -6.56
N PHE A 48 20.76 11.93 -5.50
CA PHE A 48 21.18 12.97 -4.55
C PHE A 48 21.30 12.43 -3.12
N ALA A 49 21.44 11.11 -2.94
CA ALA A 49 21.49 10.49 -1.61
C ALA A 49 22.56 11.12 -0.70
N ASP A 50 23.73 11.46 -1.27
CA ASP A 50 24.84 12.09 -0.54
C ASP A 50 24.73 13.63 -0.43
N ALA A 51 23.80 14.24 -1.16
CA ALA A 51 23.58 15.69 -1.19
C ALA A 51 22.47 16.14 -0.22
N LEU A 52 21.70 15.21 0.34
CA LEU A 52 20.61 15.49 1.27
C LEU A 52 20.87 14.83 2.63
N PRO A 53 20.53 15.50 3.75
CA PRO A 53 20.43 14.84 5.04
C PRO A 53 19.47 13.62 4.96
N PRO A 54 19.79 12.49 5.62
CA PRO A 54 19.02 11.25 5.50
C PRO A 54 17.51 11.41 5.71
N ARG A 55 17.11 12.14 6.76
CA ARG A 55 15.68 12.40 7.06
C ARG A 55 14.95 13.15 5.95
N LEU A 56 15.63 14.05 5.24
CA LEU A 56 15.03 14.79 4.12
C LEU A 56 14.90 13.89 2.89
N ALA A 57 15.88 13.03 2.63
CA ALA A 57 15.80 12.06 1.56
C ALA A 57 14.68 11.03 1.79
N GLU A 58 14.54 10.52 3.01
CA GLU A 58 13.46 9.61 3.43
C GLU A 58 12.08 10.25 3.29
N SER A 59 11.87 11.44 3.90
CA SER A 59 10.58 12.13 3.85
C SER A 59 10.18 12.52 2.42
N ALA A 60 11.12 12.97 1.60
CA ALA A 60 10.87 13.28 0.19
C ALA A 60 10.48 12.02 -0.60
N LEU A 61 11.18 10.90 -0.35
CA LEU A 61 10.87 9.64 -1.03
C LEU A 61 9.51 9.10 -0.60
N ALA A 62 9.20 9.11 0.71
CA ALA A 62 7.91 8.69 1.26
C ALA A 62 6.75 9.51 0.67
N ALA A 63 6.90 10.84 0.64
CA ALA A 63 5.90 11.74 0.09
C ALA A 63 5.71 11.55 -1.43
N ARG A 64 6.77 11.19 -2.15
CA ARG A 64 6.71 10.98 -3.61
C ARG A 64 6.07 9.65 -3.98
N THR A 65 6.28 8.60 -3.20
CA THR A 65 5.74 7.26 -3.47
C THR A 65 4.31 7.10 -2.97
N ALA A 66 3.89 7.92 -2.00
CA ALA A 66 2.55 7.87 -1.46
C ALA A 66 1.54 8.65 -2.32
N ASP A 67 0.46 7.98 -2.72
CA ASP A 67 -0.77 8.64 -3.17
C ASP A 67 -1.79 8.64 -2.02
N VAL A 68 -1.61 9.58 -1.09
CA VAL A 68 -2.45 9.68 0.12
C VAL A 68 -3.90 10.02 -0.23
N ALA A 69 -4.11 10.88 -1.23
CA ALA A 69 -5.44 11.30 -1.65
C ALA A 69 -6.19 10.15 -2.35
N GLY A 70 -5.52 9.44 -3.27
CA GLY A 70 -6.08 8.26 -3.93
C GLY A 70 -6.36 7.14 -2.93
N ALA A 71 -5.46 6.89 -1.98
CA ALA A 71 -5.69 5.92 -0.92
C ALA A 71 -6.91 6.26 -0.06
N GLY A 72 -7.11 7.53 0.31
CA GLY A 72 -8.31 7.98 1.03
C GLY A 72 -9.59 7.81 0.22
N THR A 73 -9.52 8.07 -1.10
CA THR A 73 -10.63 7.86 -2.03
C THR A 73 -11.02 6.38 -2.08
N VAL A 74 -10.07 5.48 -2.35
CA VAL A 74 -10.30 4.03 -2.46
C VAL A 74 -10.81 3.44 -1.15
N LEU A 75 -10.32 3.91 0.01
CA LEU A 75 -10.82 3.46 1.32
C LEU A 75 -12.29 3.83 1.57
N SER A 76 -12.78 4.87 0.88
CA SER A 76 -14.17 5.32 0.97
C SER A 76 -15.09 4.61 -0.03
N GLU A 77 -14.53 3.86 -0.99
CA GLU A 77 -15.31 3.10 -1.96
C GLU A 77 -15.94 1.85 -1.36
N LEU A 78 -17.04 1.40 -1.98
CA LEU A 78 -17.71 0.17 -1.57
C LEU A 78 -16.92 -1.06 -1.99
N VAL A 79 -16.65 -1.95 -1.03
CA VAL A 79 -15.96 -3.22 -1.27
C VAL A 79 -16.96 -4.37 -1.36
N ARG A 80 -16.78 -5.23 -2.36
CA ARG A 80 -17.57 -6.45 -2.55
C ARG A 80 -16.67 -7.69 -2.55
N PHE A 81 -17.02 -8.68 -1.73
CA PHE A 81 -16.41 -10.00 -1.79
C PHE A 81 -17.18 -10.87 -2.77
N VAL A 82 -16.49 -11.36 -3.79
CA VAL A 82 -17.05 -12.30 -4.78
C VAL A 82 -16.34 -13.63 -4.65
N ARG A 83 -17.12 -14.72 -4.66
CA ARG A 83 -16.56 -16.06 -4.82
C ARG A 83 -16.46 -16.30 -6.32
N LEU A 84 -15.24 -16.46 -6.82
CA LEU A 84 -15.06 -16.95 -8.18
C LEU A 84 -15.55 -18.40 -8.20
N ALA A 85 -16.74 -18.62 -8.78
CA ALA A 85 -17.15 -19.96 -9.15
C ALA A 85 -16.24 -20.39 -10.29
N GLY A 86 -15.47 -21.46 -10.09
CA GLY A 86 -14.77 -22.10 -11.21
C GLY A 86 -15.77 -22.65 -12.23
N PRO A 87 -15.31 -23.00 -13.44
CA PRO A 87 -16.09 -23.90 -14.29
C PRO A 87 -16.43 -25.22 -13.57
#